data_AF-K9X747-F1
#
_entry.id   AF-K9X747-F1
#
_cell.length_a   1.000
_cell.length_b   1.000
_cell.length_c   1.000
_cell.angle_alpha   90.00
_cell.angle_beta   90.00
_cell.angle_gamma   90.00
#
_symmetry.space_group_name_H-M   'P 1'
#
loop_
_entity.id
_entity.type
_entity.pdbx_description
1 polymer ?
#
loop_
_entity_poly.entity_id
_entity_poly.type
_entity_poly.pdbx_seq_one_letter_code
_entity_poly.pdbx_strand_id
1 'polypeptide(L)'
;MVVAEQDALPFGDEALADYVHRLRVKQNLTQKELSLKAQIHIQTIRKIEGGQTNRLNQKAKSGLASALGIPTDYLDAAAKKVPLEIITTLKFCPKCWTPGTTPDQMWTDLRSKYCFACGTALRNRCVSCNEPIMSLKFKFCPYCGASYKQN
;
A
#
# COMPACT_ATOMS: atom_id res chain seq x y z
N MET A 1 15.67 6.77 -10.42
CA MET A 1 15.39 5.35 -10.69
C MET A 1 14.12 4.96 -9.97
N VAL A 2 13.08 4.60 -10.72
CA VAL A 2 11.81 4.11 -10.17
C VAL A 2 12.06 2.67 -9.71
N VAL A 3 11.81 2.38 -8.43
CA VAL A 3 11.90 1.01 -7.90
C VAL A 3 10.82 0.19 -8.58
N ALA A 4 11.20 -0.84 -9.34
CA ALA A 4 10.27 -1.79 -9.96
C ALA A 4 9.41 -2.45 -8.88
N GLU A 5 8.08 -2.51 -9.10
CA GLU A 5 7.07 -2.95 -8.11
C GLU A 5 7.34 -4.33 -7.49
N GLN A 6 8.00 -5.23 -8.22
CA GLN A 6 8.29 -6.58 -7.77
C GLN A 6 9.43 -6.65 -6.75
N ASP A 7 10.36 -5.72 -6.80
CA ASP A 7 11.50 -5.70 -5.87
C ASP A 7 11.22 -4.97 -4.56
N ALA A 8 10.08 -4.27 -4.50
CA ALA A 8 9.65 -3.52 -3.34
C ALA A 8 8.87 -4.39 -2.33
N LEU A 9 8.54 -5.63 -2.67
CA LEU A 9 7.82 -6.54 -1.79
C LEU A 9 8.74 -7.00 -0.64
N PRO A 10 8.28 -6.96 0.63
CA PRO A 10 8.96 -7.68 1.72
C PRO A 10 8.97 -9.18 1.42
N PHE A 11 10.11 -9.82 1.66
CA PHE A 11 10.14 -11.29 1.65
C PHE A 11 9.34 -11.81 2.85
N GLY A 12 8.68 -12.96 2.71
CA GLY A 12 7.66 -13.42 3.66
C GLY A 12 8.10 -13.44 5.14
N ASP A 13 9.37 -13.74 5.41
CA ASP A 13 9.95 -13.74 6.77
C ASP A 13 10.99 -12.62 7.01
N GLU A 14 11.06 -11.64 6.11
CA GLU A 14 11.96 -10.49 6.24
C GLU A 14 11.53 -9.61 7.42
N ALA A 15 12.45 -9.33 8.34
CA ALA A 15 12.18 -8.39 9.41
C ALA A 15 12.08 -6.96 8.87
N LEU A 16 11.30 -6.10 9.53
CA LEU A 16 11.18 -4.68 9.17
C LEU A 16 12.55 -3.98 9.03
N ALA A 17 13.51 -4.34 9.89
CA ALA A 17 14.87 -3.82 9.87
C ALA A 17 15.57 -4.12 8.53
N ASP A 18 15.56 -5.39 8.14
CA ASP A 18 16.19 -5.88 6.91
C ASP A 18 15.48 -5.33 5.68
N TYR A 19 14.15 -5.27 5.70
CA TYR A 19 13.32 -4.70 4.64
C TYR A 19 13.66 -3.22 4.37
N VAL A 20 13.70 -2.40 5.43
CA VAL A 20 14.04 -0.98 5.32
C VAL A 20 15.49 -0.80 4.88
N HIS A 21 16.42 -1.59 5.42
CA HIS A 21 17.83 -1.56 5.03
C HIS A 21 18.02 -1.88 3.55
N ARG A 22 17.40 -2.96 3.06
CA ARG A 22 17.46 -3.40 1.66
C ARG A 22 16.96 -2.32 0.71
N LEU A 23 15.79 -1.74 1.00
CA LEU A 23 15.23 -0.67 0.16
C LEU A 23 16.08 0.60 0.18
N ARG A 24 16.68 0.94 1.33
CA ARG A 24 17.59 2.07 1.45
C ARG A 24 18.84 1.88 0.60
N VAL A 25 19.51 0.73 0.73
CA VAL A 25 20.73 0.39 -0.03
C VAL A 25 20.44 0.36 -1.53
N LYS A 26 19.29 -0.20 -1.93
CA LYS A 26 18.87 -0.22 -3.34
C LYS A 26 18.72 1.18 -3.96
N GLN A 27 18.34 2.16 -3.15
CA GLN A 27 18.23 3.56 -3.58
C GLN A 27 19.53 4.35 -3.40
N ASN A 28 20.63 3.70 -3.02
CA ASN A 28 21.93 4.32 -2.70
C ASN A 28 21.81 5.44 -1.66
N LEU A 29 20.91 5.29 -0.68
CA LEU A 29 20.70 6.27 0.39
C LEU A 29 21.51 5.91 1.62
N THR A 30 22.09 6.91 2.28
CA THR A 30 22.60 6.81 3.65
C THR A 30 21.44 6.89 4.66
N GLN A 31 21.66 6.46 5.91
CA GLN A 31 20.66 6.61 6.98
C GLN A 31 20.27 8.08 7.23
N LYS A 32 21.24 9.01 7.03
CA LYS A 32 21.01 10.45 7.16
C LYS A 32 20.12 10.97 6.02
N GLU A 33 20.36 10.55 4.79
CA GLU A 33 19.53 10.96 3.65
C GLU A 33 18.12 10.37 3.73
N LEU A 34 17.99 9.11 4.18
CA LEU A 34 16.67 8.52 4.43
C LEU A 34 15.92 9.29 5.52
N SER A 35 16.59 9.67 6.61
CA SER A 35 16.03 10.51 7.67
C SER A 35 15.51 11.85 7.14
N LEU A 36 16.28 12.53 6.29
CA LEU A 36 15.90 13.80 5.67
C LEU A 36 14.71 13.64 4.72
N LYS A 37 14.75 12.63 3.83
CA LYS A 37 13.64 12.35 2.90
C LYS A 37 12.36 11.96 3.64
N ALA A 38 12.46 11.16 4.69
CA ALA A 38 11.31 10.68 5.44
C ALA A 38 10.77 11.69 6.45
N GLN A 39 11.49 12.80 6.70
CA GLN A 39 11.16 13.79 7.75
C GLN A 39 11.05 13.14 9.14
N ILE A 40 11.96 12.21 9.44
CA ILE A 40 12.04 11.47 10.69
C ILE A 40 13.45 11.63 11.26
N HIS A 41 13.55 11.76 12.58
CA HIS A 41 14.85 11.85 13.25
C HIS A 41 15.74 10.63 12.98
N ILE A 42 17.03 10.86 12.69
CA ILE A 42 18.01 9.81 12.33
C ILE A 42 18.10 8.68 13.37
N GLN A 43 17.88 8.99 14.65
CA GLN A 43 17.89 7.99 15.71
C GLN A 43 16.73 7.00 15.59
N THR A 44 15.60 7.41 15.02
CA THR A 44 14.48 6.50 14.72
C THR A 44 14.88 5.52 13.61
N ILE A 45 15.54 6.01 12.56
CA ILE A 45 16.05 5.16 11.47
C ILE A 45 17.03 4.12 12.03
N ARG A 46 17.97 4.54 12.89
CA ARG A 46 18.91 3.62 13.56
C ARG A 46 18.20 2.57 14.42
N LYS A 47 17.15 2.96 15.14
CA LYS A 47 16.34 2.02 15.94
C LYS A 47 15.60 1.01 15.06
N ILE A 48 15.11 1.44 13.90
CA ILE A 48 14.40 0.57 12.95
C ILE A 48 15.39 -0.40 12.30
N GLU A 49 16.45 0.10 11.66
CA GLU A 49 17.46 -0.76 10.99
C GLU A 49 18.26 -1.62 11.98
N GLY A 50 18.36 -1.20 13.24
CA GLY A 50 18.95 -1.99 14.31
C GLY A 50 17.99 -3.00 14.96
N GLY A 51 16.76 -3.16 14.46
CA GLY A 51 15.78 -4.11 14.99
C GLY A 51 15.21 -3.77 16.38
N GLN A 52 15.50 -2.59 16.92
CA GLN A 52 15.07 -2.16 18.25
C GLN A 52 13.61 -1.70 18.28
N THR A 53 13.01 -1.40 17.12
CA THR A 53 11.58 -1.13 17.03
C THR A 53 10.97 -1.79 15.80
N ASN A 54 9.90 -2.55 16.03
CA ASN A 54 9.10 -3.17 14.98
C ASN A 54 7.72 -2.48 14.83
N ARG A 55 7.38 -1.53 15.72
CA ARG A 55 6.14 -0.75 15.64
C ARG A 55 6.43 0.67 15.17
N LEU A 56 5.95 1.00 13.98
CA LEU A 56 6.03 2.34 13.41
C LEU A 56 4.78 3.14 13.76
N ASN A 57 4.96 4.36 14.28
CA ASN A 57 3.86 5.31 14.40
C ASN A 57 3.43 5.80 12.99
N GLN A 58 2.22 6.37 12.88
CA GLN A 58 1.66 6.80 11.58
C GLN A 58 2.55 7.80 10.84
N LYS A 59 3.17 8.75 11.56
CA LYS A 59 4.09 9.73 10.99
C LYS A 59 5.34 9.07 10.39
N ALA A 60 5.95 8.16 11.13
CA ALA A 60 7.14 7.43 10.69
C ALA A 60 6.84 6.50 9.51
N LYS A 61 5.69 5.83 9.55
CA LYS A 61 5.24 4.96 8.47
C LYS A 61 5.00 5.74 7.18
N SER A 62 4.25 6.84 7.24
CA SER A 62 3.99 7.70 6.08
C SER A 62 5.27 8.31 5.51
N GLY A 63 6.16 8.80 6.39
CA GLY A 63 7.45 9.35 6.00
C GLY A 63 8.36 8.33 5.30
N LEU A 64 8.50 7.13 5.87
CA LEU A 64 9.29 6.04 5.28
C LEU A 64 8.70 5.57 3.95
N ALA A 65 7.38 5.37 3.89
CA ALA A 65 6.68 4.98 2.67
C ALA A 65 6.94 5.99 1.54
N SER A 66 6.82 7.28 1.84
CA SER A 66 7.11 8.35 0.87
C SER A 66 8.58 8.38 0.46
N ALA A 67 9.52 8.29 1.41
CA ALA A 67 10.95 8.37 1.14
C ALA A 67 11.47 7.19 0.33
N LEU A 68 10.93 5.99 0.59
CA LEU A 68 11.29 4.76 -0.09
C LEU A 68 10.45 4.51 -1.35
N GLY A 69 9.41 5.32 -1.60
CA GLY A 69 8.53 5.18 -2.77
C GLY A 69 7.65 3.92 -2.72
N ILE A 70 7.39 3.40 -1.52
CA ILE A 70 6.59 2.19 -1.28
C ILE A 70 5.26 2.53 -0.61
N PRO A 71 4.26 1.66 -0.70
CA PRO A 71 3.02 1.80 0.06
C PRO A 71 3.23 1.51 1.54
N THR A 72 2.47 2.20 2.40
CA THR A 72 2.53 2.04 3.86
C THR A 72 2.22 0.62 4.31
N ASP A 73 1.41 -0.10 3.52
CA ASP A 73 0.96 -1.44 3.85
C ASP A 73 2.10 -2.48 3.76
N TYR A 74 3.13 -2.21 2.94
CA TYR A 74 4.30 -3.09 2.87
C TYR A 74 5.14 -3.01 4.14
N LEU A 75 5.24 -1.81 4.75
CA LEU A 75 5.87 -1.64 6.06
C LEU A 75 5.08 -2.35 7.16
N ASP A 76 3.74 -2.37 7.06
CA ASP A 76 2.89 -3.10 8.02
C ASP A 76 3.02 -4.61 7.87
N ALA A 77 3.10 -5.12 6.65
CA ALA A 77 3.29 -6.54 6.40
C ALA A 77 4.65 -7.02 6.90
N ALA A 78 5.72 -6.28 6.60
CA ALA A 78 7.07 -6.54 7.13
C ALA A 78 7.11 -6.48 8.66
N ALA A 79 6.43 -5.49 9.27
CA ALA A 79 6.37 -5.36 10.72
C ALA A 79 5.62 -6.51 11.40
N LYS A 80 4.54 -7.00 10.78
CA LYS A 80 3.67 -8.04 11.34
C LYS A 80 4.09 -9.45 10.95
N LYS A 81 5.10 -9.61 10.07
CA LYS A 81 5.47 -10.89 9.44
C LYS A 81 4.27 -11.60 8.81
N VAL A 82 3.35 -10.83 8.24
CA VAL A 82 2.17 -11.37 7.57
C VAL A 82 2.50 -11.47 6.09
N PRO A 83 2.36 -12.64 5.45
CA PRO A 83 2.53 -12.75 4.01
C PRO A 83 1.60 -11.75 3.32
N LEU A 84 2.13 -10.96 2.40
CA LEU A 84 1.39 -10.03 1.52
C LEU A 84 0.51 -10.77 0.50
N GLU A 85 -0.01 -11.94 0.85
CA GLU A 85 -1.15 -12.48 0.16
C GLU A 85 -2.29 -11.47 0.39
N ILE A 86 -2.83 -10.90 -0.69
CA ILE A 86 -3.98 -9.96 -0.68
C ILE A 86 -3.62 -8.47 -0.44
N ILE A 87 -2.56 -7.93 -1.07
CA ILE A 87 -2.58 -6.49 -1.44
C ILE A 87 -2.53 -6.29 -2.95
N THR A 88 -3.24 -7.14 -3.67
CA THR A 88 -4.04 -6.67 -4.79
C THR A 88 -5.42 -6.35 -4.24
N THR A 89 -5.53 -5.36 -3.34
CA THR A 89 -6.86 -4.88 -2.96
C THR A 89 -7.48 -4.37 -4.24
N LEU A 90 -8.39 -5.14 -4.79
CA LEU A 90 -9.05 -4.84 -6.03
C LEU A 90 -9.79 -3.51 -5.81
N LYS A 91 -9.23 -2.47 -6.45
CA LYS A 91 -9.72 -1.10 -6.38
C LYS A 91 -10.53 -0.84 -7.62
N PHE A 92 -11.64 -0.13 -7.46
CA PHE A 92 -12.40 0.38 -8.58
C PHE A 92 -12.99 1.74 -8.30
N CYS A 93 -13.32 2.44 -9.38
CA CYS A 93 -14.07 3.67 -9.30
C CYS A 93 -15.57 3.35 -9.32
N PRO A 94 -16.35 3.67 -8.27
CA PRO A 94 -17.78 3.40 -8.27
C PRO A 94 -18.57 4.17 -9.34
N LYS A 95 -18.02 5.27 -9.87
CA LYS A 95 -18.65 6.06 -10.94
C LYS A 95 -18.28 5.57 -12.34
N CYS A 96 -16.98 5.40 -12.60
CA CYS A 96 -16.48 5.04 -13.93
C CYS A 96 -16.54 3.56 -14.24
N TRP A 97 -16.61 2.69 -13.22
CA TRP A 97 -16.65 1.25 -13.46
C TRP A 97 -17.98 0.81 -14.05
N THR A 98 -17.89 -0.07 -15.05
CA THR A 98 -19.04 -0.72 -15.66
C THR A 98 -19.21 -2.12 -15.05
N PRO A 99 -20.37 -2.44 -14.46
CA PRO A 99 -20.57 -3.73 -13.83
C PRO A 99 -20.36 -4.90 -14.79
N GLY A 100 -19.60 -5.90 -14.35
CA GLY A 100 -19.26 -7.06 -15.16
C GLY A 100 -18.08 -6.87 -16.12
N THR A 101 -17.47 -5.67 -16.17
CA THR A 101 -16.21 -5.47 -16.90
C THR A 101 -15.01 -5.59 -15.98
N THR A 102 -13.87 -5.94 -16.57
CA THR A 102 -12.59 -5.88 -15.88
C THR A 102 -12.33 -4.44 -15.43
N PRO A 103 -11.81 -4.24 -14.20
CA PRO A 103 -11.40 -2.92 -13.73
C PRO A 103 -10.28 -2.36 -14.60
N ASP A 104 -10.22 -1.04 -14.72
CA ASP A 104 -9.10 -0.39 -15.41
C ASP A 104 -7.78 -0.76 -14.72
N GLN A 105 -6.78 -1.17 -15.50
CA GLN A 105 -5.46 -1.53 -14.99
C GLN A 105 -4.82 -0.37 -14.22
N MET A 106 -5.13 0.88 -14.54
CA MET A 106 -4.65 2.04 -13.79
C MET A 106 -5.15 2.07 -12.33
N TRP A 107 -6.29 1.45 -12.03
CA TRP A 107 -6.78 1.34 -10.65
C TRP A 107 -6.09 0.24 -9.87
N THR A 108 -5.47 -0.73 -10.56
CA THR A 108 -4.75 -1.84 -9.92
C THR A 108 -3.39 -1.41 -9.37
N ASP A 109 -2.87 -0.24 -9.76
CA ASP A 109 -1.68 0.36 -9.16
C ASP A 109 -1.92 0.68 -7.67
N LEU A 110 -0.97 0.28 -6.84
CA LEU A 110 -1.07 0.40 -5.40
C LEU A 110 -1.06 1.86 -4.92
N ARG A 111 -0.44 2.77 -5.70
CA ARG A 111 -0.38 4.23 -5.46
C ARG A 111 -1.65 4.96 -5.90
N SER A 112 -2.45 4.36 -6.78
CA SER A 112 -3.72 4.94 -7.22
C SER A 112 -4.71 5.00 -6.06
N LYS A 113 -4.93 6.21 -5.53
CA LYS A 113 -5.95 6.50 -4.49
C LYS A 113 -7.23 7.07 -5.09
N TYR A 114 -7.14 7.70 -6.25
CA TYR A 114 -8.23 8.36 -6.96
C TYR A 114 -8.29 7.88 -8.41
N CYS A 115 -9.48 7.92 -8.99
CA CYS A 115 -9.69 7.61 -10.39
C CYS A 115 -9.11 8.72 -11.28
N PHE A 116 -8.23 8.36 -12.22
CA PHE A 116 -7.65 9.31 -13.16
C PHE A 116 -8.67 9.93 -14.14
N ALA A 117 -9.83 9.28 -14.34
CA ALA A 117 -10.86 9.77 -15.24
C ALA A 117 -11.82 10.79 -14.58
N CYS A 118 -12.22 10.57 -13.31
CA CYS A 118 -13.25 11.39 -12.65
C CYS A 118 -12.85 11.95 -11.28
N GLY A 119 -11.63 11.71 -10.81
CA GLY A 119 -11.14 12.18 -9.51
C GLY A 119 -11.80 11.52 -8.28
N THR A 120 -12.74 10.59 -8.46
CA THR A 120 -13.40 9.91 -7.34
C THR A 120 -12.44 8.96 -6.63
N ALA A 121 -12.47 8.92 -5.29
CA ALA A 121 -11.67 7.99 -4.50
C ALA A 121 -11.96 6.53 -4.88
N LEU A 122 -10.90 5.76 -5.15
CA LEU A 122 -11.01 4.35 -5.46
C LEU A 122 -11.41 3.57 -4.22
N ARG A 123 -12.27 2.56 -4.40
CA ARG A 123 -12.80 1.74 -3.31
C ARG A 123 -12.42 0.29 -3.49
N ASN A 124 -12.19 -0.38 -2.37
CA ASN A 124 -11.95 -1.82 -2.25
C ASN A 124 -12.92 -2.48 -1.25
N ARG A 125 -13.90 -1.72 -0.75
CA ARG A 125 -14.91 -2.13 0.23
C ARG A 125 -16.29 -1.68 -0.21
N CYS A 126 -17.30 -2.44 0.19
CA CYS A 126 -18.70 -2.09 -0.05
C CYS A 126 -19.04 -0.78 0.67
N VAL A 127 -19.80 0.11 0.01
CA VAL A 127 -20.24 1.38 0.61
C VAL A 127 -21.27 1.17 1.71
N SER A 128 -22.06 0.09 1.61
CA SER A 128 -23.17 -0.16 2.54
C SER A 128 -22.73 -0.96 3.77
N CYS A 129 -22.03 -2.09 3.60
CA CYS A 129 -21.65 -2.95 4.72
C CYS A 129 -20.16 -2.92 5.08
N ASN A 130 -19.32 -2.16 4.36
CA ASN A 130 -17.88 -2.05 4.57
C ASN A 130 -17.07 -3.37 4.40
N GLU A 131 -17.71 -4.45 3.97
CA GLU A 131 -17.05 -5.71 3.65
C GLU A 131 -16.06 -5.55 2.48
N PRO A 132 -14.91 -6.24 2.52
CA PRO A 132 -13.92 -6.19 1.44
C PRO A 132 -14.48 -6.81 0.17
N ILE A 133 -14.18 -6.19 -0.96
CA ILE A 133 -14.64 -6.65 -2.27
C ILE A 133 -13.58 -7.61 -2.82
N MET A 134 -13.93 -8.88 -2.86
CA MET A 134 -13.02 -9.93 -3.34
C MET A 134 -13.04 -10.08 -4.86
N SER A 135 -14.12 -9.66 -5.52
CA SER A 135 -14.26 -9.76 -6.98
C SER A 135 -15.23 -8.71 -7.52
N LEU A 136 -14.90 -8.14 -8.68
CA LEU A 136 -15.80 -7.28 -9.47
C LEU A 136 -16.49 -8.04 -10.61
N LYS A 137 -16.50 -9.38 -10.55
CA LYS A 137 -17.31 -10.18 -11.47
C LYS A 137 -18.82 -9.87 -11.32
N PHE A 138 -19.24 -9.50 -10.11
CA PHE A 138 -20.64 -9.27 -9.77
C PHE A 138 -20.93 -7.78 -9.54
N LYS A 139 -22.12 -7.33 -9.94
CA LYS A 139 -22.58 -5.94 -9.81
C LYS A 139 -22.93 -5.53 -8.37
N PHE A 140 -23.31 -6.51 -7.55
CA PHE A 140 -23.87 -6.32 -6.22
C PHE A 140 -22.99 -6.98 -5.16
N CYS A 141 -23.03 -6.44 -3.95
CA CYS A 141 -22.38 -7.04 -2.81
C CYS A 141 -23.04 -8.38 -2.44
N PRO A 142 -22.28 -9.48 -2.31
CA PRO A 142 -22.85 -10.79 -1.95
C PRO A 142 -23.37 -10.83 -0.50
N TYR A 143 -22.94 -9.90 0.35
CA TYR A 143 -23.31 -9.86 1.76
C TYR A 143 -24.54 -8.99 2.04
N CYS A 144 -24.60 -7.78 1.46
CA CYS A 144 -25.70 -6.84 1.73
C CYS A 144 -26.58 -6.49 0.52
N GLY A 145 -26.29 -7.05 -0.67
CA GLY A 145 -27.05 -6.79 -1.89
C GLY A 145 -26.89 -5.40 -2.49
N ALA A 146 -26.12 -4.49 -1.88
CA ALA A 146 -25.93 -3.14 -2.37
C ALA A 146 -25.17 -3.12 -3.71
N SER A 147 -25.59 -2.26 -4.63
CA SER A 147 -24.87 -2.01 -5.89
C SER A 147 -23.51 -1.37 -5.61
N TYR A 148 -22.47 -1.89 -6.26
CA TYR A 148 -21.14 -1.28 -6.22
C TYR A 148 -21.04 -0.01 -7.07
N LYS A 149 -21.83 0.09 -8.15
CA LYS A 149 -21.89 1.29 -8.99
C LYS A 149 -22.72 2.37 -8.31
N GLN A 150 -22.18 3.58 -8.27
CA GLN A 150 -22.86 4.79 -7.82
C GLN A 150 -23.02 5.74 -9.00
N ASN A 151 -24.18 6.38 -9.13
CA ASN A 151 -24.41 7.44 -10.11
C ASN A 151 -23.73 8.75 -9.67
#